data_AF-A0A7K2XIF0-F1
#
_entry.id   AF-A0A7K2XIF0-F1
#
_cell.length_a   1.000
_cell.length_b   1.000
_cell.length_c   1.000
_cell.angle_alpha   90.00
_cell.angle_beta   90.00
_cell.angle_gamma   90.00
#
_symmetry.space_group_name_H-M   'P 1'
#
loop_
_entity.id
_entity.type
_entity.pdbx_description
1 polymer ?
#
loop_
_entity_poly.entity_id
_entity_poly.type
_entity_poly.pdbx_seq_one_letter_code
_entity_poly.pdbx_strand_id
1 'polypeptide(L)'
;MSRRHHLLPKTWLEGFAQNGGLTGRRRATGLDFPITVIKATVVSQFYSNPMPEQGEDGQEVERFLADEIEAPGGAALHAIRAGCWPLERGDESALIRLLAHQLARSRAFRKLGKHVEDHLLPLITASEITKYMGERVNQPLSPRDRKRVIESIMRNPPVLEGLLDPRRDLRRQLRTADQVEQELANRQMVLLRVDRPLLLLADGGVVVKQADGAFSPYPPVLPDDSELLAPLAPHLLLVLRDLNAMLTNSSRRRRPAGQTAEPWPCATTPSTGIRGTPGRRARPCWRSPRPCFPPPLRSP
;
A
#
# COMPACT_ATOMS: atom_id res chain seq x y z
N MET A 1 9.91 19.44 18.38
CA MET A 1 8.74 19.50 17.47
C MET A 1 8.65 18.19 16.69
N SER A 2 7.49 17.55 16.62
CA SER A 2 7.35 16.27 15.91
C SER A 2 7.25 16.49 14.40
N ARG A 3 8.19 15.92 13.63
CA ARG A 3 8.15 15.97 12.16
C ARG A 3 6.95 15.18 11.64
N ARG A 4 6.19 15.81 10.76
CA ARG A 4 5.02 15.24 10.09
C ARG A 4 5.46 14.74 8.72
N HIS A 5 5.23 13.46 8.45
CA HIS A 5 5.54 12.87 7.16
C HIS A 5 4.26 12.37 6.50
N HIS A 6 4.13 12.61 5.21
CA HIS A 6 3.10 11.95 4.43
C HIS A 6 3.50 10.49 4.19
N LEU A 7 2.53 9.59 4.38
CA LEU A 7 2.70 8.20 3.98
C LEU A 7 2.66 8.06 2.46
N LEU A 8 1.86 8.89 1.79
CA LEU A 8 1.74 8.93 0.34
C LEU A 8 2.22 10.26 -0.22
N PRO A 9 2.90 10.27 -1.38
CA PRO A 9 3.29 11.50 -2.04
C PRO A 9 2.06 12.36 -2.33
N LYS A 10 2.21 13.67 -2.18
CA LYS A 10 1.13 14.63 -2.44
C LYS A 10 0.57 14.49 -3.87
N THR A 11 1.46 14.33 -4.84
CA THR A 11 1.14 14.13 -6.27
C THR A 11 0.31 12.87 -6.52
N TRP A 12 0.40 11.87 -5.66
CA TRP A 12 -0.44 10.68 -5.72
C TRP A 12 -1.84 10.95 -5.19
N LEU A 13 -1.93 11.58 -4.02
CA LEU A 13 -3.20 11.99 -3.39
C LEU A 13 -4.01 12.93 -4.30
N GLU A 14 -3.35 13.82 -5.03
CA GLU A 14 -3.97 14.73 -5.99
C GLU A 14 -4.74 13.99 -7.10
N GLY A 15 -4.35 12.76 -7.45
CA GLY A 15 -5.10 11.92 -8.40
C GLY A 15 -6.50 11.52 -7.92
N PHE A 16 -6.76 11.62 -6.61
CA PHE A 16 -8.05 11.33 -5.98
C PHE A 16 -8.77 12.59 -5.51
N ALA A 17 -8.13 13.76 -5.59
CA ALA A 17 -8.68 15.00 -5.08
C ALA A 17 -9.67 15.63 -6.07
N GLN A 18 -10.70 16.26 -5.54
CA GLN A 18 -11.58 17.17 -6.26
C GLN A 18 -11.42 18.56 -5.65
N ASN A 19 -10.99 19.54 -6.45
CA ASN A 19 -10.72 20.91 -5.99
C ASN A 19 -9.78 20.97 -4.76
N GLY A 20 -8.78 20.08 -4.69
CA GLY A 20 -7.84 19.97 -3.56
C GLY A 20 -8.39 19.29 -2.30
N GLY A 21 -9.67 18.91 -2.30
CA GLY A 21 -10.33 18.13 -1.25
C GLY A 21 -10.38 16.64 -1.55
N LEU A 22 -10.30 15.83 -0.51
CA LEU A 22 -10.46 14.39 -0.53
C LEU A 22 -11.65 14.00 0.36
N THR A 23 -12.29 12.88 0.03
CA THR A 23 -13.25 12.22 0.91
C THR A 23 -12.56 11.03 1.55
N GLY A 24 -12.25 11.13 2.84
CA GLY A 24 -11.73 10.02 3.63
C GLY A 24 -12.88 9.15 4.14
N ARG A 25 -12.63 7.84 4.31
CA ARG A 25 -13.58 6.91 4.92
C ARG A 25 -12.98 6.25 6.14
N ARG A 26 -13.67 6.33 7.28
CA ARG A 26 -13.27 5.62 8.50
C ARG A 26 -13.61 4.14 8.37
N ARG A 27 -12.61 3.27 8.38
CA ARG A 27 -12.83 1.81 8.25
C ARG A 27 -13.76 1.24 9.33
N ALA A 28 -13.62 1.69 10.57
CA ALA A 28 -14.39 1.13 11.70
C ALA A 28 -15.88 1.50 11.66
N THR A 29 -16.21 2.71 11.22
CA THR A 29 -17.60 3.23 11.25
C THR A 29 -18.24 3.29 9.86
N GLY A 30 -17.46 3.17 8.79
CA GLY A 30 -17.92 3.38 7.41
C GLY A 30 -18.20 4.85 7.06
N LEU A 31 -18.04 5.78 8.01
CA LEU A 31 -18.41 7.18 7.82
C LEU A 31 -17.37 7.92 6.97
N ASP A 32 -17.89 8.72 6.03
CA ASP A 32 -17.13 9.60 5.18
C ASP A 32 -16.86 10.94 5.88
N PHE A 33 -15.70 11.54 5.62
CA PHE A 33 -15.33 12.84 6.15
C PHE A 33 -14.44 13.61 5.16
N PRO A 34 -14.59 14.94 5.09
CA PRO A 34 -13.72 15.77 4.26
C PRO A 34 -12.31 15.84 4.84
N ILE A 35 -11.30 15.80 3.98
CA ILE A 35 -9.90 16.00 4.34
C ILE A 35 -9.15 16.69 3.19
N THR A 36 -8.18 17.54 3.49
CA THR A 36 -7.34 18.14 2.44
C THR A 36 -6.18 17.23 2.09
N VAL A 37 -5.67 17.33 0.86
CA VAL A 37 -4.45 16.62 0.43
C VAL A 37 -3.29 16.85 1.42
N ILE A 38 -3.10 18.08 1.89
CA ILE A 38 -2.04 18.48 2.84
C ILE A 38 -2.18 17.80 4.20
N LYS A 39 -3.38 17.41 4.61
CA LYS A 39 -3.62 16.76 5.91
C LYS A 39 -3.78 15.24 5.79
N ALA A 40 -4.01 14.73 4.58
CA ALA A 40 -4.27 13.33 4.35
C ALA A 40 -3.01 12.47 4.52
N THR A 41 -3.17 11.32 5.16
CA THR A 41 -2.12 10.32 5.37
C THR A 41 -0.87 10.83 6.11
N VAL A 42 -1.03 11.87 6.93
CA VAL A 42 0.09 12.42 7.72
C VAL A 42 0.30 11.60 8.99
N VAL A 43 1.53 11.18 9.24
CA VAL A 43 1.96 10.49 10.46
C VAL A 43 3.10 11.27 11.12
N SER A 44 2.99 11.45 12.44
CA SER A 44 4.06 12.00 13.27
C SER A 44 5.09 10.93 13.62
N GLN A 45 6.36 11.32 13.78
CA GLN A 45 7.44 10.39 14.19
C GLN A 45 7.60 9.21 13.23
N PHE A 46 7.52 9.46 11.92
CA PHE A 46 7.69 8.40 10.93
C PHE A 46 9.11 7.81 10.96
N TYR A 47 10.12 8.66 11.18
CA TYR A 47 11.49 8.25 11.46
C TYR A 47 11.87 8.69 12.87
N SER A 48 12.41 7.76 13.65
CA SER A 48 13.14 8.06 14.89
C SER A 48 14.55 8.47 14.50
N ASN A 49 14.75 9.68 13.96
CA ASN A 49 16.10 10.21 13.89
C ASN A 49 16.45 10.72 15.29
N PRO A 50 17.42 10.13 16.02
CA PRO A 50 17.98 10.82 17.16
C PRO A 50 18.50 12.17 16.66
N MET A 51 18.55 13.18 17.53
CA MET A 51 19.10 14.48 17.15
C MET A 51 20.39 14.27 16.33
N PRO A 52 20.53 14.93 15.16
CA PRO A 52 21.77 14.85 14.41
C PRO A 52 22.93 15.14 15.35
N GLU A 53 24.02 14.38 15.22
CA GLU A 53 25.27 14.73 15.91
C GLU A 53 25.65 16.15 15.50
N GLN A 54 26.34 16.91 16.37
CA GLN A 54 26.64 18.32 16.11
C GLN A 54 27.27 18.49 14.71
N GLY A 55 26.55 19.13 13.80
CA GLY A 55 26.99 19.40 12.42
C GLY A 55 26.33 18.56 11.32
N GLU A 56 25.56 17.51 11.64
CA GLU A 56 24.80 16.76 10.62
C GLU A 56 23.51 17.49 10.23
N ASP A 57 23.25 17.65 8.93
CA ASP A 57 21.94 18.10 8.45
C ASP A 57 20.94 16.94 8.52
N GLY A 58 20.15 16.94 9.58
CA GLY A 58 19.10 15.95 9.76
C GLY A 58 17.97 16.00 8.73
N GLN A 59 18.08 16.73 7.60
CA GLN A 59 17.11 16.76 6.49
C GLN A 59 17.58 16.04 5.21
N GLU A 60 18.78 15.46 5.19
CA GLU A 60 19.33 14.83 3.98
C GLU A 60 18.44 13.70 3.45
N VAL A 61 17.90 12.88 4.34
CA VAL A 61 16.99 11.78 3.97
C VAL A 61 15.69 12.31 3.39
N GLU A 62 15.12 13.36 4.02
CA GLU A 62 13.90 13.98 3.52
C GLU A 62 14.12 14.64 2.15
N ARG A 63 15.26 15.31 1.94
CA ARG A 63 15.64 15.87 0.63
C ARG A 63 15.82 14.78 -0.41
N PHE A 64 16.55 13.72 -0.09
CA PHE A 64 16.70 12.55 -0.97
C PHE A 64 15.33 11.96 -1.37
N LEU A 65 14.43 11.71 -0.41
CA LEU A 65 13.10 11.18 -0.71
C LEU A 65 12.28 12.14 -1.58
N ALA A 66 12.36 13.45 -1.33
CA ALA A 66 11.64 14.44 -2.10
C ALA A 66 12.17 14.54 -3.54
N ASP A 67 13.48 14.69 -3.69
CA ASP A 67 14.12 15.08 -4.95
C ASP A 67 14.39 13.88 -5.85
N GLU A 68 14.80 12.74 -5.29
CA GLU A 68 15.21 11.56 -6.07
C GLU A 68 14.06 10.56 -6.28
N ILE A 69 13.03 10.59 -5.43
CA ILE A 69 11.95 9.59 -5.44
C ILE A 69 10.60 10.22 -5.75
N GLU A 70 10.14 11.17 -4.92
CA GLU A 70 8.77 11.66 -4.97
C GLU A 70 8.55 12.65 -6.11
N ALA A 71 9.49 13.54 -6.42
CA ALA A 71 9.37 14.49 -7.52
C ALA A 71 9.40 13.80 -8.90
N PRO A 72 10.38 12.92 -9.23
CA PRO A 72 10.39 12.22 -10.51
C PRO A 72 9.20 11.27 -10.66
N GLY A 73 8.90 10.46 -9.64
CA GLY A 73 7.73 9.59 -9.66
C GLY A 73 6.42 10.37 -9.73
N GLY A 74 6.36 11.55 -9.10
CA GLY A 74 5.24 12.47 -9.21
C GLY A 74 5.01 12.97 -10.63
N ALA A 75 6.08 13.34 -11.34
CA ALA A 75 6.01 13.71 -12.76
C ALA A 75 5.43 12.56 -13.62
N ALA A 76 5.91 11.32 -13.41
CA ALA A 76 5.38 10.15 -14.09
C ALA A 76 3.88 9.91 -13.78
N LEU A 77 3.46 10.07 -12.52
CA LEU A 77 2.04 10.00 -12.14
C LEU A 77 1.18 11.06 -12.85
N HIS A 78 1.70 12.29 -13.00
CA HIS A 78 1.01 13.34 -13.75
C HIS A 78 0.91 13.00 -15.24
N ALA A 79 1.99 12.50 -15.85
CA ALA A 79 2.00 12.08 -17.25
C ALA A 79 0.94 11.01 -17.53
N ILE A 80 0.85 9.97 -16.69
CA ILE A 80 -0.18 8.92 -16.82
C ILE A 80 -1.60 9.52 -16.79
N ARG A 81 -1.86 10.41 -15.84
CA ARG A 81 -3.19 11.05 -15.70
C ARG A 81 -3.51 11.98 -16.85
N ALA A 82 -2.50 12.60 -17.47
CA ALA A 82 -2.64 13.39 -18.69
C ALA A 82 -2.88 12.54 -19.95
N GLY A 83 -2.80 11.20 -19.84
CA GLY A 83 -3.03 10.27 -20.94
C GLY A 83 -1.75 9.81 -21.64
N CYS A 84 -0.57 10.16 -21.13
CA CYS A 84 0.69 9.66 -21.66
C CYS A 84 0.90 8.20 -21.19
N TRP A 85 0.65 7.26 -22.11
CA TRP A 85 0.90 5.84 -21.90
C TRP A 85 1.19 5.14 -23.26
N PRO A 86 2.23 4.30 -23.38
CA PRO A 86 3.21 3.95 -22.35
C PRO A 86 4.10 5.13 -21.94
N LEU A 87 4.73 5.02 -20.77
CA LEU A 87 5.70 6.02 -20.30
C LEU A 87 7.01 5.91 -21.08
N GLU A 88 7.76 7.01 -21.12
CA GLU A 88 9.16 6.96 -21.54
C GLU A 88 10.00 6.21 -20.49
N ARG A 89 11.12 5.62 -20.91
CA ARG A 89 11.96 4.76 -20.05
C ARG A 89 12.38 5.46 -18.74
N GLY A 90 12.66 6.76 -18.80
CA GLY A 90 13.02 7.56 -17.61
C GLY A 90 11.86 7.65 -16.60
N ASP A 91 10.68 8.02 -17.09
CA ASP A 91 9.47 8.13 -16.26
C ASP A 91 9.01 6.77 -15.74
N GLU A 92 9.14 5.71 -16.54
CA GLU A 92 8.85 4.34 -16.13
C GLU A 92 9.74 3.91 -14.95
N SER A 93 11.05 4.15 -15.07
CA SER A 93 12.02 3.84 -14.01
C SER A 93 11.74 4.66 -12.74
N ALA A 94 11.44 5.95 -12.88
CA ALA A 94 11.07 6.83 -11.77
C ALA A 94 9.79 6.35 -11.06
N LEU A 95 8.79 5.89 -11.83
CA LEU A 95 7.57 5.34 -11.27
C LEU A 95 7.83 4.02 -10.54
N ILE A 96 8.62 3.10 -11.11
CA ILE A 96 9.00 1.84 -10.46
C ILE A 96 9.68 2.11 -9.12
N ARG A 97 10.66 3.02 -9.09
CA ARG A 97 11.33 3.45 -7.86
C ARG A 97 10.34 3.99 -6.84
N LEU A 98 9.43 4.87 -7.26
CA LEU A 98 8.39 5.40 -6.38
C LEU A 98 7.53 4.27 -5.77
N LEU A 99 7.06 3.32 -6.59
CA LEU A 99 6.25 2.18 -6.15
C LEU A 99 7.01 1.30 -5.13
N ALA A 100 8.29 1.03 -5.38
CA ALA A 100 9.15 0.26 -4.50
C ALA A 100 9.29 0.93 -3.13
N HIS A 101 9.55 2.24 -3.12
CA HIS A 101 9.62 3.02 -1.88
C HIS A 101 8.27 3.07 -1.14
N GLN A 102 7.13 3.16 -1.84
CA GLN A 102 5.82 3.11 -1.19
C GLN A 102 5.55 1.75 -0.54
N LEU A 103 5.93 0.65 -1.20
CA LEU A 103 5.80 -0.69 -0.67
C LEU A 103 6.61 -0.87 0.63
N ALA A 104 7.87 -0.44 0.61
CA ALA A 104 8.80 -0.51 1.73
C ALA A 104 8.42 0.45 2.89
N ARG A 105 7.79 1.60 2.60
CA ARG A 105 7.35 2.57 3.61
C ARG A 105 5.96 2.29 4.18
N SER A 106 5.29 1.26 3.68
CA SER A 106 3.92 0.91 4.08
C SER A 106 3.79 0.61 5.58
N ARG A 107 2.61 0.86 6.14
CA ARG A 107 2.31 0.49 7.54
C ARG A 107 2.42 -1.02 7.77
N ALA A 108 2.10 -1.82 6.76
CA ALA A 108 2.21 -3.28 6.83
C ALA A 108 3.68 -3.71 7.01
N PHE A 109 4.60 -3.12 6.24
CA PHE A 109 6.04 -3.38 6.40
C PHE A 109 6.55 -3.03 7.80
N ARG A 110 6.19 -1.85 8.31
CA ARG A 110 6.60 -1.43 9.67
C ARG A 110 6.03 -2.33 10.76
N LYS A 111 4.77 -2.77 10.61
CA LYS A 111 4.18 -3.75 11.53
C LYS A 111 4.91 -5.09 11.50
N LEU A 112 5.34 -5.55 10.32
CA LEU A 112 6.15 -6.76 10.20
C LEU A 112 7.49 -6.58 10.90
N GLY A 113 8.18 -5.45 10.69
CA GLY A 113 9.42 -5.13 11.40
C GLY A 113 9.26 -5.21 12.91
N LYS A 114 8.22 -4.55 13.43
CA LYS A 114 7.87 -4.60 14.85
C LYS A 114 7.53 -6.00 15.34
N HIS A 115 6.80 -6.80 14.56
CA HIS A 115 6.46 -8.18 14.93
C HIS A 115 7.71 -9.07 15.00
N VAL A 116 8.67 -8.89 14.09
CA VAL A 116 9.98 -9.57 14.14
C VAL A 116 10.73 -9.18 15.41
N GLU A 117 10.74 -7.90 15.76
CA GLU A 117 11.41 -7.40 16.97
C GLU A 117 10.74 -7.87 18.26
N ASP A 118 9.41 -7.78 18.34
CA ASP A 118 8.65 -8.12 19.55
C ASP A 118 8.63 -9.64 19.82
N HIS A 119 8.79 -10.49 18.78
CA HIS A 119 8.60 -11.95 18.93
C HIS A 119 9.76 -12.83 18.46
N LEU A 120 10.39 -12.54 17.32
CA LEU A 120 11.45 -13.39 16.79
C LEU A 120 12.81 -13.09 17.42
N LEU A 121 13.12 -11.81 17.63
CA LEU A 121 14.39 -11.41 18.20
C LEU A 121 14.59 -11.97 19.63
N PRO A 122 13.60 -11.93 20.55
CA PRO A 122 13.70 -12.59 21.85
C PRO A 122 13.95 -14.11 21.75
N LEU A 123 13.35 -14.79 20.77
CA LEU A 123 13.58 -16.22 20.54
C LEU A 123 15.01 -16.50 20.07
N ILE A 124 15.53 -15.69 19.15
CA ILE A 124 16.92 -15.79 18.68
C ILE A 124 17.88 -15.54 19.86
N THR A 125 17.66 -14.45 20.61
CA THR A 125 18.46 -14.13 21.80
C THR A 125 18.43 -15.26 22.83
N ALA A 126 17.26 -15.85 23.08
CA ALA A 126 17.15 -16.99 23.98
C ALA A 126 17.90 -18.23 23.49
N SER A 127 17.88 -18.49 22.18
CA SER A 127 18.64 -19.56 21.56
C SER A 127 20.16 -19.36 21.72
N GLU A 128 20.64 -18.14 21.43
CA GLU A 128 22.07 -17.80 21.57
C GLU A 128 22.54 -17.84 23.02
N ILE A 129 21.74 -17.32 23.97
CA ILE A 129 22.06 -17.41 25.40
C ILE A 129 22.11 -18.87 25.87
N THR A 130 21.14 -19.69 25.46
CA THR A 130 21.13 -21.12 25.80
C THR A 130 22.39 -21.81 25.28
N LYS A 131 22.79 -21.51 24.04
CA LYS A 131 24.00 -22.06 23.42
C LYS A 131 25.24 -21.62 24.20
N TYR A 132 25.39 -20.33 24.47
CA TYR A 132 26.49 -19.75 25.23
C TYR A 132 26.61 -20.34 26.64
N MET A 133 25.50 -20.53 27.34
CA MET A 133 25.48 -21.16 28.67
C MET A 133 25.96 -22.60 28.62
N GLY A 134 25.54 -23.37 27.60
CA GLY A 134 25.99 -24.74 27.42
C GLY A 134 27.48 -24.84 27.11
N GLU A 135 27.99 -23.93 26.28
CA GLU A 135 29.43 -23.83 25.96
C GLU A 135 30.25 -23.47 27.21
N ARG A 136 29.79 -22.51 28.03
CA ARG A 136 30.50 -22.10 29.25
C ARG A 136 30.65 -23.21 30.29
N VAL A 137 29.65 -24.09 30.39
CA VAL A 137 29.64 -25.19 31.37
C VAL A 137 30.22 -26.48 30.76
N ASN A 138 30.70 -26.44 29.51
CA ASN A 138 31.13 -27.62 28.73
C ASN A 138 30.08 -28.75 28.73
N GLN A 139 28.80 -28.40 28.87
CA GLN A 139 27.71 -29.35 28.92
C GLN A 139 26.44 -28.69 28.35
N PRO A 140 25.73 -29.34 27.42
CA PRO A 140 24.46 -28.83 26.93
C PRO A 140 23.45 -28.65 28.07
N LEU A 141 22.70 -27.55 28.04
CA LEU A 141 21.58 -27.37 28.96
C LEU A 141 20.55 -28.49 28.79
N SER A 142 19.99 -28.95 29.91
CA SER A 142 18.88 -29.89 29.88
C SER A 142 17.69 -29.28 29.12
N PRO A 143 16.82 -30.09 28.48
CA PRO A 143 15.62 -29.57 27.80
C PRO A 143 14.72 -28.71 28.71
N ARG A 144 14.66 -29.05 30.00
CA ARG A 144 13.89 -28.32 31.00
C ARG A 144 14.49 -26.94 31.29
N ASP A 145 15.80 -26.85 31.42
CA ASP A 145 16.48 -25.58 31.70
C ASP A 145 16.50 -24.68 30.47
N ARG A 146 16.70 -25.26 29.27
CA ARG A 146 16.52 -24.55 28.00
C ARG A 146 15.12 -23.93 27.90
N LYS A 147 14.07 -24.70 28.20
CA LYS A 147 12.69 -24.18 28.22
C LYS A 147 12.53 -23.04 29.21
N ARG A 148 13.07 -23.15 30.43
CA ARG A 148 13.01 -22.07 31.43
C ARG A 148 13.70 -20.79 30.97
N VAL A 149 14.88 -20.89 30.37
CA VAL A 149 15.62 -19.74 29.83
C VAL A 149 14.80 -19.05 28.73
N ILE A 150 14.27 -19.83 27.77
CA ILE A 150 13.42 -19.30 26.70
C ILE A 150 12.19 -18.62 27.27
N GLU A 151 11.43 -19.26 28.15
CA GLU A 151 10.24 -18.65 28.75
C GLU A 151 10.55 -17.41 29.60
N SER A 152 11.71 -17.37 30.26
CA SER A 152 12.14 -16.20 31.03
C SER A 152 12.42 -15.01 30.11
N ILE A 153 13.13 -15.23 29.01
CA ILE A 153 13.44 -14.20 28.02
C ILE A 153 12.18 -13.77 27.26
N MET A 154 11.27 -14.69 26.94
CA MET A 154 10.00 -14.33 26.29
C MET A 154 9.09 -13.50 27.19
N ARG A 155 9.12 -13.74 28.51
CA ARG A 155 8.34 -12.95 29.49
C ARG A 155 8.96 -11.59 29.78
N ASN A 156 10.29 -11.52 29.80
CA ASN A 156 11.04 -10.31 30.07
C ASN A 156 12.15 -10.18 29.01
N PRO A 157 11.79 -9.80 27.77
CA PRO A 157 12.78 -9.67 26.71
C PRO A 157 13.78 -8.60 27.13
N PRO A 158 15.10 -8.82 26.90
CA PRO A 158 16.09 -7.80 27.20
C PRO A 158 15.75 -6.54 26.42
N VAL A 159 15.83 -5.40 27.09
CA VAL A 159 15.70 -4.11 26.43
C VAL A 159 16.91 -3.96 25.51
N LEU A 160 16.69 -4.14 24.22
CA LEU A 160 17.71 -3.94 23.18
C LEU A 160 17.74 -2.47 22.70
N GLU A 161 16.94 -1.60 23.31
CA GLU A 161 16.96 -0.16 23.08
C GLU A 161 18.34 0.39 23.50
N GLY A 162 19.11 0.87 22.52
CA GLY A 162 20.50 1.31 22.70
C GLY A 162 21.55 0.40 22.03
N LEU A 163 21.24 -0.88 21.80
CA LEU A 163 22.05 -1.78 20.95
C LEU A 163 21.68 -1.64 19.47
N LEU A 164 20.42 -1.28 19.20
CA LEU A 164 19.92 -1.09 17.85
C LEU A 164 20.05 0.37 17.47
N ASP A 165 20.81 0.63 16.40
CA ASP A 165 20.92 1.94 15.77
C ASP A 165 19.50 2.45 15.42
N PRO A 166 19.08 3.63 15.89
CA PRO A 166 17.74 4.17 15.60
C PRO A 166 17.49 4.44 14.10
N ARG A 167 18.55 4.52 13.29
CA ARG A 167 18.48 4.62 11.82
C ARG A 167 18.28 3.25 11.14
N ARG A 168 18.27 2.14 11.91
CA ARG A 168 18.11 0.78 11.39
C ARG A 168 16.86 0.62 10.54
N ASP A 169 15.72 1.13 11.00
CA ASP A 169 14.45 1.00 10.28
C ASP A 169 14.48 1.72 8.94
N LEU A 170 15.02 2.94 8.92
CA LEU A 170 15.20 3.69 7.69
C LEU A 170 16.13 2.95 6.73
N ARG A 171 17.31 2.49 7.18
CA ARG A 171 18.24 1.72 6.33
C ARG A 171 17.60 0.44 5.81
N ARG A 172 16.81 -0.24 6.63
CA ARG A 172 16.07 -1.42 6.21
C ARG A 172 15.04 -1.07 5.14
N GLN A 173 14.30 0.02 5.29
CA GLN A 173 13.34 0.48 4.29
C GLN A 173 14.02 0.83 2.97
N LEU A 174 15.13 1.58 3.00
CA LEU A 174 15.89 1.94 1.79
C LEU A 174 16.41 0.69 1.06
N ARG A 175 17.09 -0.22 1.77
CA ARG A 175 17.57 -1.48 1.16
C ARG A 175 16.45 -2.35 0.61
N THR A 176 15.32 -2.40 1.32
CA THR A 176 14.15 -3.15 0.85
C THR A 176 13.56 -2.49 -0.40
N ALA A 177 13.53 -1.16 -0.47
CA ALA A 177 13.10 -0.44 -1.66
C ALA A 177 14.04 -0.73 -2.85
N ASP A 178 15.36 -0.73 -2.65
CA ASP A 178 16.32 -1.06 -3.71
C ASP A 178 16.10 -2.48 -4.27
N GLN A 179 15.88 -3.46 -3.37
CA GLN A 179 15.58 -4.84 -3.76
C GLN A 179 14.27 -4.94 -4.54
N VAL A 180 13.21 -4.31 -4.02
CA VAL A 180 11.90 -4.28 -4.67
C VAL A 180 11.97 -3.55 -6.01
N GLU A 181 12.73 -2.47 -6.15
CA GLU A 181 12.93 -1.75 -7.41
C GLU A 181 13.50 -2.70 -8.49
N GLN A 182 14.52 -3.49 -8.14
CA GLN A 182 15.10 -4.49 -9.04
C GLN A 182 14.09 -5.58 -9.43
N GLU A 183 13.28 -6.05 -8.48
CA GLU A 183 12.23 -7.04 -8.76
C GLU A 183 11.13 -6.46 -9.67
N LEU A 184 10.68 -5.23 -9.40
CA LEU A 184 9.63 -4.56 -10.17
C LEU A 184 10.10 -4.15 -11.57
N ALA A 185 11.38 -3.84 -11.76
CA ALA A 185 11.96 -3.49 -13.07
C ALA A 185 11.83 -4.60 -14.11
N ASN A 186 11.68 -5.86 -13.67
CA ASN A 186 11.49 -7.01 -14.56
C ASN A 186 10.00 -7.32 -14.83
N ARG A 187 9.07 -6.57 -14.24
CA ARG A 187 7.63 -6.80 -14.36
C ARG A 187 7.02 -5.96 -15.47
N GLN A 188 6.03 -6.51 -16.15
CA GLN A 188 5.24 -5.75 -17.10
C GLN A 188 4.26 -4.83 -16.38
N MET A 189 4.28 -3.56 -16.75
CA MET A 189 3.30 -2.58 -16.35
C MET A 189 2.09 -2.56 -17.29
N VAL A 190 0.89 -2.65 -16.72
CA VAL A 190 -0.37 -2.54 -17.45
C VAL A 190 -1.26 -1.51 -16.78
N LEU A 191 -1.68 -0.51 -17.53
CA LEU A 191 -2.61 0.51 -17.09
C LEU A 191 -4.04 0.11 -17.46
N LEU A 192 -4.90 -0.01 -16.46
CA LEU A 192 -6.32 -0.27 -16.62
C LEU A 192 -7.11 1.02 -16.36
N ARG A 193 -8.03 1.32 -17.27
CA ARG A 193 -8.95 2.45 -17.17
C ARG A 193 -10.39 1.94 -17.10
N VAL A 194 -11.17 2.51 -16.18
CA VAL A 194 -12.60 2.21 -16.03
C VAL A 194 -13.42 3.48 -16.13
N ASP A 195 -14.63 3.42 -16.69
CA ASP A 195 -15.46 4.63 -16.89
C ASP A 195 -16.09 5.17 -15.61
N ARG A 196 -16.09 4.36 -14.53
CA ARG A 196 -16.69 4.71 -13.24
C ARG A 196 -15.61 4.82 -12.15
N PRO A 197 -15.75 5.75 -11.19
CA PRO A 197 -14.83 5.85 -10.06
C PRO A 197 -15.06 4.66 -9.11
N LEU A 198 -14.23 3.61 -9.23
CA LEU A 198 -14.35 2.38 -8.46
C LEU A 198 -13.21 2.19 -7.45
N LEU A 199 -12.12 2.93 -7.62
CA LEU A 199 -10.90 2.72 -6.87
C LEU A 199 -10.84 3.61 -5.63
N LEU A 200 -10.32 3.03 -4.55
CA LEU A 200 -10.03 3.72 -3.30
C LEU A 200 -8.51 3.67 -3.06
N LEU A 201 -7.97 4.76 -2.53
CA LEU A 201 -6.58 4.84 -2.12
C LEU A 201 -6.46 4.52 -0.63
N ALA A 202 -5.69 3.48 -0.29
CA ALA A 202 -5.34 3.17 1.08
C ALA A 202 -4.02 3.84 1.46
N ASP A 203 -3.74 4.00 2.76
CA ASP A 203 -2.54 4.65 3.31
C ASP A 203 -1.19 4.10 2.78
N GLY A 204 -1.18 2.88 2.21
CA GLY A 204 0.02 2.26 1.64
C GLY A 204 0.23 2.51 0.15
N GLY A 205 -0.77 3.03 -0.57
CA GLY A 205 -0.69 3.42 -1.99
C GLY A 205 -0.68 2.24 -2.95
N VAL A 206 -0.03 1.15 -2.55
CA VAL A 206 0.11 -0.09 -3.29
C VAL A 206 -0.39 -1.27 -2.46
N VAL A 207 -0.88 -2.31 -3.15
CA VAL A 207 -1.23 -3.59 -2.54
C VAL A 207 -0.67 -4.73 -3.40
N VAL A 208 -0.26 -5.80 -2.75
CA VAL A 208 0.24 -7.01 -3.41
C VAL A 208 -0.87 -8.06 -3.37
N LYS A 209 -1.21 -8.60 -4.52
CA LYS A 209 -2.21 -9.65 -4.70
C LYS A 209 -1.52 -10.91 -5.20
N GLN A 210 -1.73 -12.03 -4.53
CA GLN A 210 -1.17 -13.33 -4.88
C GLN A 210 -2.00 -14.01 -5.99
N ALA A 211 -1.45 -15.04 -6.62
CA ALA A 211 -2.11 -15.76 -7.71
C ALA A 211 -3.41 -16.48 -7.29
N ASP A 212 -3.52 -16.86 -6.02
CA ASP A 212 -4.73 -17.42 -5.41
C ASP A 212 -5.84 -16.37 -5.17
N GLY A 213 -5.53 -15.09 -5.41
CA GLY A 213 -6.42 -13.95 -5.21
C GLY A 213 -6.35 -13.32 -3.83
N ALA A 214 -5.58 -13.90 -2.89
CA ALA A 214 -5.38 -13.31 -1.57
C ALA A 214 -4.51 -12.05 -1.66
N PHE A 215 -4.72 -11.11 -0.73
CA PHE A 215 -3.87 -9.93 -0.59
C PHE A 215 -2.76 -10.21 0.43
N SER A 216 -1.51 -9.93 0.07
CA SER A 216 -0.38 -10.14 0.97
C SER A 216 -0.45 -9.16 2.15
N PRO A 217 -0.46 -9.67 3.40
CA PRO A 217 -0.31 -8.83 4.58
C PRO A 217 1.16 -8.40 4.81
N TYR A 218 2.11 -8.93 4.04
CA TYR A 218 3.56 -8.75 4.18
C TYR A 218 4.18 -8.30 2.85
N PRO A 219 4.03 -7.01 2.48
CA PRO A 219 4.19 -6.61 1.10
C PRO A 219 5.60 -6.54 0.51
N PRO A 220 6.74 -6.49 1.24
CA PRO A 220 8.03 -6.38 0.55
C PRO A 220 8.43 -7.69 -0.13
N VAL A 221 7.81 -8.83 0.24
CA VAL A 221 7.99 -10.08 -0.46
C VAL A 221 7.02 -10.08 -1.62
N LEU A 222 7.56 -10.05 -2.84
CA LEU A 222 6.79 -10.15 -4.07
C LEU A 222 7.00 -11.54 -4.67
N PRO A 223 6.14 -12.54 -4.36
CA PRO A 223 6.18 -13.81 -5.05
C PRO A 223 6.18 -13.63 -6.57
N ASP A 224 6.81 -14.54 -7.31
CA ASP A 224 6.88 -14.50 -8.78
C ASP A 224 5.50 -14.42 -9.42
N ASP A 225 4.50 -15.06 -8.79
CA ASP A 225 3.12 -15.12 -9.27
C ASP A 225 2.21 -13.99 -8.74
N SER A 226 2.79 -12.99 -8.07
CA SER A 226 2.03 -11.86 -7.50
C SER A 226 1.84 -10.70 -8.47
N GLU A 227 0.78 -9.93 -8.25
CA GLU A 227 0.49 -8.66 -8.91
C GLU A 227 0.64 -7.51 -7.90
N LEU A 228 1.39 -6.47 -8.26
CA LEU A 228 1.36 -5.20 -7.53
C LEU A 228 0.28 -4.31 -8.14
N LEU A 229 -0.65 -3.85 -7.32
CA LEU A 229 -1.76 -3.01 -7.73
C LEU A 229 -1.58 -1.61 -7.12
N ALA A 230 -1.58 -0.59 -7.98
CA ALA A 230 -1.37 0.81 -7.60
C ALA A 230 -2.51 1.68 -8.15
N PRO A 231 -3.53 2.03 -7.34
CA PRO A 231 -4.57 2.96 -7.74
C PRO A 231 -3.99 4.36 -7.94
N LEU A 232 -4.05 4.91 -9.16
CA LEU A 232 -3.44 6.22 -9.49
C LEU A 232 -4.46 7.36 -9.50
N ALA A 233 -5.73 7.02 -9.72
CA ALA A 233 -6.91 7.88 -9.66
C ALA A 233 -8.14 6.98 -9.45
N PRO A 234 -9.34 7.52 -9.16
CA PRO A 234 -10.56 6.72 -8.98
C PRO A 234 -10.91 5.80 -10.16
N HIS A 235 -10.38 6.09 -11.35
CA HIS A 235 -10.65 5.41 -12.61
C HIS A 235 -9.40 4.77 -13.26
N LEU A 236 -8.24 4.87 -12.61
CA LEU A 236 -6.95 4.37 -13.15
C LEU A 236 -6.28 3.43 -12.16
N LEU A 237 -6.07 2.19 -12.59
CA LEU A 237 -5.33 1.18 -11.84
C LEU A 237 -4.10 0.79 -12.63
N LEU A 238 -2.93 0.95 -12.03
CA LEU A 238 -1.70 0.37 -12.55
C LEU A 238 -1.49 -1.03 -11.95
N VAL A 239 -1.11 -1.98 -12.80
CA VAL A 239 -0.84 -3.37 -12.44
C VAL A 239 0.58 -3.72 -12.89
N LEU A 240 1.44 -4.17 -11.97
CA LEU A 240 2.74 -4.76 -12.30
C LEU A 240 2.67 -6.27 -12.06
N ARG A 241 3.03 -7.05 -13.06
CA ARG A 241 2.98 -8.52 -13.03
C ARG A 241 4.18 -9.13 -13.73
N ASP A 242 4.59 -10.31 -13.29
CA ASP A 242 5.64 -11.06 -13.96
C ASP A 242 5.14 -11.67 -15.28
N LEU A 243 5.89 -11.43 -16.36
CA LEU A 243 5.65 -12.01 -17.69
C LEU A 243 5.87 -13.53 -17.70
N ASN A 244 6.85 -14.02 -16.93
CA ASN A 244 7.21 -15.43 -16.91
C ASN A 244 6.15 -16.28 -16.20
N ALA A 245 5.54 -15.74 -15.16
CA ALA A 245 4.40 -16.35 -14.48
C ALA A 245 3.18 -16.52 -15.41
N MET A 246 2.97 -15.62 -16.39
CA MET A 246 1.86 -15.76 -17.35
C MET A 246 2.06 -16.91 -18.34
N LEU A 247 3.29 -17.14 -18.82
CA LEU A 247 3.61 -18.24 -19.73
C LEU A 247 3.50 -19.61 -19.04
N THR A 248 3.87 -19.68 -17.76
CA THR A 248 3.78 -20.92 -16.98
C THR A 248 2.34 -21.22 -16.53
N ASN A 249 1.54 -20.22 -16.11
CA ASN A 249 0.16 -20.46 -15.68
C ASN A 249 -0.85 -20.66 -16.82
N SER A 250 -0.60 -20.13 -18.02
CA SER A 250 -1.43 -20.40 -19.19
C SER A 250 -1.37 -21.87 -19.66
N SER A 251 -0.26 -22.57 -19.36
CA SER A 251 -0.16 -24.02 -19.58
C SER A 251 -0.89 -24.85 -18.51
N ARG A 252 -0.94 -24.38 -17.25
CA ARG A 252 -1.67 -25.04 -16.14
C ARG A 252 -3.19 -24.81 -16.16
N ARG A 253 -3.68 -23.73 -16.79
CA ARG A 253 -5.12 -23.45 -16.93
C ARG A 253 -5.81 -24.17 -18.09
N ARG A 254 -5.17 -25.14 -18.77
CA ARG A 254 -5.91 -26.13 -19.56
C ARG A 254 -6.75 -26.99 -18.59
N ARG A 255 -8.02 -26.62 -18.44
CA ARG A 255 -9.03 -27.44 -17.76
C ARG A 255 -8.97 -28.87 -18.31
N PRO A 256 -9.08 -29.92 -17.46
CA PRO A 256 -9.39 -31.24 -17.97
C PRO A 256 -10.73 -31.17 -18.70
N ALA A 257 -10.75 -31.62 -19.95
CA ALA A 257 -11.97 -31.81 -20.71
C ALA A 257 -12.79 -32.90 -20.00
N GLY A 258 -13.85 -32.51 -19.29
CA GLY A 258 -14.72 -33.46 -18.60
C GLY A 258 -15.28 -32.93 -17.29
N GLN A 259 -16.03 -31.83 -17.35
CA GLN A 259 -17.04 -31.52 -16.34
C GLN A 259 -18.11 -30.68 -17.00
N THR A 260 -19.17 -31.36 -17.42
CA THR A 260 -20.45 -30.78 -17.82
C THR A 260 -20.97 -29.92 -16.68
N ALA A 261 -21.14 -28.63 -16.94
CA ALA A 261 -21.78 -27.72 -16.01
C ALA A 261 -23.24 -28.13 -15.82
N GLU A 262 -23.61 -28.52 -14.61
CA GLU A 262 -25.02 -28.55 -14.22
C GLU A 262 -25.55 -27.10 -14.18
N PRO A 263 -26.71 -26.82 -14.79
CA PRO A 263 -27.30 -25.50 -14.76
C PRO A 263 -27.81 -25.18 -13.35
N TRP A 264 -27.38 -24.03 -12.82
CA TRP A 264 -27.97 -23.45 -11.62
C TRP A 264 -29.47 -23.16 -11.84
N PRO A 265 -30.34 -23.43 -10.86
CA PRO A 265 -31.78 -23.27 -11.01
C PRO A 265 -32.18 -21.78 -11.07
N CYS A 266 -32.94 -21.43 -12.10
CA CYS A 266 -33.64 -20.14 -12.20
C CYS A 266 -34.62 -19.97 -11.05
N ALA A 267 -34.54 -18.83 -10.37
CA ALA A 267 -35.55 -18.39 -9.41
C ALA A 267 -36.92 -18.26 -10.10
N THR A 268 -37.90 -18.98 -9.56
CA THR A 268 -39.31 -18.92 -9.88
C THR A 268 -39.90 -17.54 -9.58
N THR A 269 -40.52 -16.94 -10.59
CA THR A 269 -41.51 -15.85 -10.46
C THR A 269 -42.79 -16.34 -9.79
N PRO A 270 -43.48 -15.49 -9.00
CA PRO A 270 -44.92 -15.62 -8.80
C PRO A 270 -45.69 -14.58 -9.63
N SER A 271 -46.47 -15.06 -10.60
CA SER A 271 -47.74 -14.47 -11.04
C SER A 271 -48.81 -14.88 -10.00
N THR A 272 -49.96 -14.26 -9.75
CA THR A 272 -50.78 -13.25 -10.42
C THR A 272 -51.81 -12.76 -9.38
N GLY A 273 -52.26 -11.50 -9.44
CA GLY A 273 -53.42 -11.03 -8.67
C GLY A 273 -53.89 -9.65 -9.15
N ILE A 274 -55.02 -9.63 -9.84
CA ILE A 274 -55.52 -8.58 -10.74
C ILE A 274 -56.55 -7.67 -10.02
N ARG A 275 -56.52 -6.34 -10.28
CA ARG A 275 -57.65 -5.46 -10.72
C ARG A 275 -57.49 -4.01 -10.25
N GLY A 276 -57.64 -3.05 -11.18
CA GLY A 276 -57.84 -1.62 -10.88
C GLY A 276 -57.52 -0.69 -12.07
N THR A 277 -58.58 -0.21 -12.72
CA THR A 277 -58.69 0.53 -14.00
C THR A 277 -58.28 2.04 -13.97
N PRO A 278 -58.35 2.82 -15.08
CA PRO A 278 -57.26 3.66 -15.57
C PRO A 278 -57.42 5.16 -15.30
N GLY A 279 -56.31 5.92 -15.37
CA GLY A 279 -56.36 7.38 -15.31
C GLY A 279 -55.08 8.10 -15.70
N ARG A 280 -55.12 8.71 -16.89
CA ARG A 280 -54.54 10.01 -17.26
C ARG A 280 -53.01 10.20 -17.35
N ARG A 281 -52.65 10.59 -18.58
CA ARG A 281 -51.53 11.43 -19.05
C ARG A 281 -50.90 12.36 -18.00
N ALA A 282 -49.57 12.42 -17.97
CA ALA A 282 -48.78 13.66 -18.06
C ALA A 282 -47.28 13.36 -18.15
N ARG A 283 -46.60 13.95 -19.15
CA ARG A 283 -45.15 14.24 -19.11
C ARG A 283 -44.93 15.37 -18.10
N PRO A 284 -43.71 15.52 -17.53
CA PRO A 284 -43.02 16.76 -17.88
C PRO A 284 -41.51 16.63 -18.06
N CYS A 285 -41.05 17.40 -19.04
CA CYS A 285 -39.69 17.89 -19.21
C CYS A 285 -39.21 18.62 -17.95
N TRP A 286 -37.98 18.40 -17.54
CA TRP A 286 -37.25 19.34 -16.67
C TRP A 286 -36.00 19.81 -17.40
N ARG A 287 -36.10 21.04 -17.93
CA ARG A 287 -34.96 21.90 -18.26
C ARG A 287 -34.45 22.55 -16.98
N SER A 288 -33.14 22.72 -16.93
CA SER A 288 -32.36 23.42 -15.90
C SER A 288 -32.77 24.88 -15.69
N PRO A 289 -32.30 25.50 -14.59
CA PRO A 289 -31.76 26.85 -14.68
C PRO A 289 -30.31 26.91 -14.19
N ARG A 290 -29.47 27.59 -14.98
CA ARG A 290 -28.16 28.12 -14.60
C ARG A 290 -28.34 29.27 -13.59
N PRO A 291 -27.47 29.44 -12.58
CA PRO A 291 -27.36 30.71 -11.89
C PRO A 291 -26.35 31.63 -12.59
N CYS A 292 -26.81 32.83 -12.94
CA CYS A 292 -25.97 33.98 -13.29
C CYS A 292 -25.40 34.58 -12.01
N PHE A 293 -24.08 34.74 -11.91
CA PHE A 293 -23.44 35.57 -10.89
C PHE A 293 -23.02 36.93 -11.50
N PRO A 294 -23.25 38.06 -10.82
CA PRO A 294 -22.66 39.35 -11.19
C PRO A 294 -21.21 39.46 -10.67
N PRO A 295 -20.35 40.27 -11.32
CA PRO A 295 -18.99 40.50 -10.85
C PRO A 295 -18.95 41.52 -9.68
N PRO A 296 -18.03 41.39 -8.71
CA PRO A 296 -17.85 42.40 -7.69
C PRO A 296 -17.05 43.62 -8.22
N LEU A 297 -17.51 44.78 -7.76
CA LEU A 297 -17.01 46.12 -8.01
C LEU A 297 -15.57 46.30 -7.50
N ARG A 298 -14.77 47.04 -8.27
CA ARG A 298 -13.52 47.67 -7.79
C ARG A 298 -13.85 48.90 -6.96
N SER A 299 -13.03 49.19 -5.96
CA SER A 299 -12.98 50.47 -5.25
C SER A 299 -11.53 50.74 -4.82
N PRO A 300 -11.21 52.00 -4.52
CA PRO A 300 -10.29 52.88 -5.25
C PRO A 300 -8.80 52.51 -5.13
#